data_AF-A0A6I2Y7N8-F1
#
_entry.id   AF-A0A6I2Y7N8-F1
#
_cell.length_a   1.000
_cell.length_b   1.000
_cell.length_c   1.000
_cell.angle_alpha   90.00
_cell.angle_beta   90.00
_cell.angle_gamma   90.00
#
_symmetry.space_group_name_H-M   'P 1'
#
loop_
_entity.id
_entity.type
_entity.pdbx_description
1 polymer ?
#
loop_
_entity_poly.entity_id
_entity_poly.type
_entity_poly.pdbx_seq_one_letter_code
_entity_poly.pdbx_strand_id
1 'polypeptide(L)'
;MKLIHSAKKFTIRLAAAGVMSAVLVALPAAESVASPHKELSDVHHKVAFGVLNAKGGTAALTVDPAVATGAAALGIGLAPIANATAVGNVWSFPVLSGRIMWMTRPAAGGTSVTRLVGGALRLDGGITATKGATTVTITRLVADLNEGRNGKVEANISGIQHHRVNALVITSPTVNAVTRTATADLNLSELSAKLLNKALSTTSFKRGMKIGTVVVTVPAPV
;
A
#
# COMPACT_ATOMS: atom_id res chain seq x y z
N MET A 1 2.88 -11.09 55.58
CA MET A 1 4.08 -10.25 55.29
C MET A 1 4.15 -10.01 53.78
N LYS A 2 4.12 -8.73 53.35
CA LYS A 2 4.42 -8.13 52.00
C LYS A 2 3.84 -8.88 50.77
N LEU A 3 2.73 -8.49 50.11
CA LEU A 3 2.26 -7.21 49.56
C LEU A 3 3.28 -6.51 48.63
N ILE A 4 3.15 -6.71 47.30
CA ILE A 4 3.27 -5.66 46.27
C ILE A 4 2.25 -5.93 45.15
N HIS A 5 1.34 -4.96 45.01
CA HIS A 5 0.37 -4.73 43.93
C HIS A 5 1.04 -4.05 42.72
N SER A 6 0.36 -4.08 41.56
CA SER A 6 0.16 -2.94 40.62
C SER A 6 0.17 -3.42 39.16
N ALA A 7 -0.69 -2.99 38.22
CA ALA A 7 -1.99 -2.35 38.25
C ALA A 7 -2.62 -2.55 36.86
N LYS A 8 -3.91 -2.93 36.83
CA LYS A 8 -4.78 -2.67 35.68
C LYS A 8 -5.10 -1.17 35.65
N LYS A 9 -5.05 -0.54 34.47
CA LYS A 9 -5.91 0.58 34.04
C LYS A 9 -5.51 0.99 32.61
N PHE A 10 -6.35 0.65 31.64
CA PHE A 10 -6.36 1.36 30.36
C PHE A 10 -7.58 2.28 30.38
N THR A 11 -7.30 3.58 30.33
CA THR A 11 -8.25 4.68 30.49
C THR A 11 -8.97 4.93 29.17
N ILE A 12 -10.30 4.89 29.19
CA ILE A 12 -11.15 5.54 28.19
C ILE A 12 -11.49 6.92 28.75
N ARG A 13 -11.22 7.98 27.97
CA ARG A 13 -11.87 9.29 28.13
C ARG A 13 -12.45 9.75 26.80
N LEU A 14 -13.71 10.14 26.90
CA LEU A 14 -14.67 10.55 25.89
C LEU A 14 -14.66 12.08 25.75
N ALA A 15 -15.20 12.55 24.63
CA ALA A 15 -15.88 13.84 24.41
C ALA A 15 -15.06 15.12 24.20
N ALA A 16 -15.27 15.72 23.03
CA ALA A 16 -15.51 17.15 22.88
C ALA A 16 -16.60 17.35 21.81
N ALA A 17 -17.80 17.69 22.25
CA ALA A 17 -18.84 18.30 21.44
C ALA A 17 -18.65 19.82 21.50
N GLY A 18 -18.81 20.51 20.38
CA GLY A 18 -18.74 21.96 20.29
C GLY A 18 -19.44 22.44 19.03
N VAL A 19 -20.71 22.82 19.19
CA VAL A 19 -21.57 23.46 18.20
C VAL A 19 -21.17 24.93 18.08
N MET A 20 -21.07 25.48 16.87
CA MET A 20 -21.43 26.88 16.60
C MET A 20 -21.80 27.12 15.14
N SER A 21 -22.86 27.91 14.99
CA SER A 21 -23.63 28.18 13.77
C SER A 21 -23.00 29.23 12.85
N ALA A 22 -23.38 29.12 11.57
CA ALA A 22 -23.66 30.15 10.54
C ALA A 22 -22.87 31.49 10.54
N VAL A 23 -22.36 31.88 9.35
CA VAL A 23 -22.72 33.15 8.67
C VAL A 23 -22.20 33.13 7.22
N LEU A 24 -23.05 33.68 6.36
CA LEU A 24 -23.00 33.89 4.91
C LEU A 24 -21.90 34.90 4.48
N VAL A 25 -21.60 34.96 3.18
CA VAL A 25 -21.41 36.15 2.31
C VAL A 25 -20.26 35.96 1.30
N ALA A 26 -20.60 36.19 0.03
CA ALA A 26 -19.71 36.32 -1.13
C ALA A 26 -19.29 37.79 -1.35
N LEU A 27 -18.31 38.00 -2.26
CA LEU A 27 -17.89 39.24 -2.96
C LEU A 27 -16.50 39.82 -2.51
N PRO A 28 -15.85 40.71 -3.31
CA PRO A 28 -14.81 40.36 -4.28
C PRO A 28 -13.50 41.16 -4.03
N ALA A 29 -12.57 41.10 -4.99
CA ALA A 29 -11.23 41.69 -4.99
C ALA A 29 -11.12 43.17 -4.53
N ALA A 30 -10.03 43.51 -3.83
CA ALA A 30 -9.42 44.83 -3.85
C ALA A 30 -7.93 44.76 -3.48
N GLU A 31 -7.17 45.59 -4.17
CA GLU A 31 -5.72 45.71 -4.21
C GLU A 31 -5.11 46.19 -2.89
N SER A 32 -3.89 45.74 -2.57
CA SER A 32 -3.00 46.48 -1.67
C SER A 32 -1.68 46.75 -2.39
N VAL A 33 -1.45 48.04 -2.60
CA VAL A 33 -0.27 48.66 -3.22
C VAL A 33 0.96 48.53 -2.32
N ALA A 34 2.12 48.42 -2.95
CA ALA A 34 3.41 48.01 -2.43
C ALA A 34 4.07 48.87 -1.34
N SER A 35 5.00 48.25 -0.61
CA SER A 35 6.26 48.88 -0.20
C SER A 35 7.42 47.93 -0.54
N PRO A 36 8.53 48.43 -1.13
CA PRO A 36 9.58 47.59 -1.69
C PRO A 36 10.51 47.14 -0.56
N HIS A 37 10.14 46.04 0.11
CA HIS A 37 11.18 45.23 0.72
C HIS A 37 11.98 44.61 -0.42
N LYS A 38 13.28 44.83 -0.39
CA LYS A 38 14.26 44.16 -1.24
C LYS A 38 13.99 42.65 -1.13
N GLU A 39 13.28 42.08 -2.10
CA GLU A 39 13.06 40.65 -2.19
C GLU A 39 14.45 40.03 -2.32
N LEU A 40 14.98 39.57 -1.18
CA LEU A 40 15.77 38.36 -1.18
C LEU A 40 14.96 37.39 -2.02
N SER A 41 15.49 37.06 -3.21
CA SER A 41 14.91 36.12 -4.16
C SER A 41 14.61 34.83 -3.41
N ASP A 42 13.39 34.81 -2.88
CA ASP A 42 12.84 33.76 -2.06
C ASP A 42 12.35 32.75 -3.09
N VAL A 43 13.32 32.06 -3.71
CA VAL A 43 13.09 30.83 -4.44
C VAL A 43 12.69 29.79 -3.38
N HIS A 44 11.54 30.00 -2.76
CA HIS A 44 10.78 28.95 -2.12
C HIS A 44 10.51 27.95 -3.23
N HIS A 45 11.37 26.93 -3.34
CA HIS A 45 11.10 25.78 -4.16
C HIS A 45 9.75 25.26 -3.69
N LYS A 46 8.67 25.59 -4.41
CA LYS A 46 7.29 25.20 -4.07
C LYS A 46 7.24 23.68 -4.06
N VAL A 47 7.42 23.07 -2.90
CA VAL A 47 7.22 21.65 -2.72
C VAL A 47 5.72 21.40 -2.83
N ALA A 48 5.32 20.62 -3.82
CA ALA A 48 3.94 20.24 -4.02
C ALA A 48 3.69 18.89 -3.36
N PHE A 49 2.62 18.79 -2.57
CA PHE A 49 2.14 17.52 -2.04
C PHE A 49 0.91 17.08 -2.84
N GLY A 50 0.92 15.82 -3.28
CA GLY A 50 -0.23 15.18 -3.89
C GLY A 50 -0.78 14.10 -2.98
N VAL A 51 -2.10 14.06 -2.84
CA VAL A 51 -2.82 12.96 -2.23
C VAL A 51 -3.77 12.39 -3.25
N LEU A 52 -3.73 11.07 -3.38
CA LEU A 52 -4.62 10.32 -4.23
C LEU A 52 -5.43 9.39 -3.36
N ASN A 53 -6.74 9.66 -3.31
CA ASN A 53 -7.69 8.83 -2.62
C ASN A 53 -8.21 7.78 -3.61
N ALA A 54 -7.84 6.53 -3.37
CA ALA A 54 -8.28 5.43 -4.21
C ALA A 54 -9.62 4.91 -3.66
N LYS A 55 -10.72 5.18 -4.37
CA LYS A 55 -12.00 4.48 -4.20
C LYS A 55 -12.40 4.02 -5.60
N GLY A 56 -12.05 2.78 -5.95
CA GLY A 56 -12.03 2.30 -7.33
C GLY A 56 -10.63 2.34 -7.96
N GLY A 57 -10.51 1.70 -9.13
CA GLY A 57 -9.24 1.42 -9.79
C GLY A 57 -8.81 -0.04 -9.67
N THR A 58 -7.64 -0.36 -10.21
CA THR A 58 -7.12 -1.73 -10.28
C THR A 58 -5.63 -1.76 -9.94
N ALA A 59 -5.24 -2.75 -9.15
CA ALA A 59 -3.86 -3.13 -8.93
C ALA A 59 -3.56 -4.38 -9.77
N ALA A 60 -2.67 -4.27 -10.76
CA ALA A 60 -2.22 -5.38 -11.56
C ALA A 60 -0.94 -5.97 -10.95
N LEU A 61 -0.94 -7.25 -10.60
CA LEU A 61 0.22 -8.04 -10.23
C LEU A 61 0.66 -8.88 -11.42
N THR A 62 1.85 -8.62 -11.95
CA THR A 62 2.50 -9.54 -12.88
C THR A 62 3.30 -10.56 -12.09
N VAL A 63 2.85 -11.81 -12.08
CA VAL A 63 3.53 -12.92 -11.39
C VAL A 63 4.85 -13.21 -12.08
N ASP A 64 5.90 -13.37 -11.28
CA ASP A 64 7.23 -13.73 -11.75
C ASP A 64 7.20 -15.12 -12.41
N PRO A 65 7.65 -15.25 -13.68
CA PRO A 65 7.64 -16.53 -14.38
C PRO A 65 8.42 -17.64 -13.68
N ALA A 66 9.51 -17.32 -12.96
CA ALA A 66 10.29 -18.30 -12.23
C ALA A 66 9.50 -18.85 -11.04
N VAL A 67 8.70 -18.00 -10.38
CA VAL A 67 7.79 -18.44 -9.30
C VAL A 67 6.68 -19.31 -9.85
N ALA A 68 6.04 -18.90 -10.95
CA ALA A 68 4.97 -19.68 -11.58
C ALA A 68 5.49 -21.06 -12.03
N THR A 69 6.64 -21.10 -12.70
CA THR A 69 7.28 -22.34 -13.17
C THR A 69 7.73 -23.23 -12.01
N GLY A 70 8.36 -22.64 -10.99
CA GLY A 70 8.80 -23.36 -9.80
C GLY A 70 7.63 -23.93 -8.99
N ALA A 71 6.54 -23.18 -8.85
CA ALA A 71 5.31 -23.66 -8.22
C ALA A 71 4.70 -24.82 -9.02
N ALA A 72 4.59 -24.68 -10.35
CA ALA A 72 4.06 -25.72 -11.22
C ALA A 72 4.89 -27.01 -11.15
N ALA A 73 6.23 -26.91 -11.13
CA ALA A 73 7.13 -28.06 -10.98
C ALA A 73 6.94 -28.82 -9.64
N LEU A 74 6.41 -28.14 -8.62
CA LEU A 74 6.09 -28.72 -7.31
C LEU A 74 4.64 -29.21 -7.20
N GLY A 75 3.88 -29.15 -8.30
CA GLY A 75 2.45 -29.46 -8.33
C GLY A 75 1.58 -28.43 -7.60
N ILE A 76 2.07 -27.19 -7.46
CA ILE A 76 1.35 -26.09 -6.81
C ILE A 76 0.66 -25.25 -7.87
N GLY A 77 -0.67 -25.26 -7.86
CA GLY A 77 -1.49 -24.31 -8.61
C GLY A 77 -1.62 -22.99 -7.87
N LEU A 78 -1.36 -21.88 -8.55
CA LEU A 78 -1.60 -20.54 -8.02
C LEU A 78 -2.75 -19.89 -8.80
N ALA A 79 -3.73 -19.32 -8.10
CA ALA A 79 -4.86 -18.66 -8.73
C ALA A 79 -5.35 -17.46 -7.88
N PRO A 80 -5.82 -16.37 -8.50
CA PRO A 80 -6.55 -15.35 -7.76
C PRO A 80 -7.90 -15.89 -7.27
N ILE A 81 -8.40 -15.30 -6.18
CA ILE A 81 -9.76 -15.55 -5.68
C ILE A 81 -10.56 -14.26 -5.57
N ALA A 82 -11.87 -14.40 -5.76
CA ALA A 82 -12.96 -13.43 -5.57
C ALA A 82 -12.64 -11.98 -5.97
N ASN A 83 -13.33 -11.46 -6.98
CA ASN A 83 -13.17 -10.11 -7.55
C ASN A 83 -11.80 -9.80 -8.18
N ALA A 84 -10.76 -10.59 -7.88
CA ALA A 84 -9.52 -10.60 -8.64
C ALA A 84 -9.66 -11.46 -9.92
N THR A 85 -9.07 -11.01 -11.02
CA THR A 85 -9.09 -11.70 -12.33
C THR A 85 -7.68 -12.02 -12.79
N ALA A 86 -7.52 -13.03 -13.65
CA ALA A 86 -6.22 -13.37 -14.24
C ALA A 86 -6.30 -13.41 -15.77
N VAL A 87 -5.31 -12.83 -16.43
CA VAL A 87 -5.03 -12.98 -17.87
C VAL A 87 -3.57 -13.35 -18.01
N GLY A 88 -3.31 -14.64 -18.26
CA GLY A 88 -1.95 -15.19 -18.20
C GLY A 88 -1.31 -14.99 -16.83
N ASN A 89 -0.12 -14.39 -16.80
CA ASN A 89 0.61 -14.09 -15.57
C ASN A 89 0.24 -12.73 -14.95
N VAL A 90 -0.71 -12.00 -15.52
CA VAL A 90 -1.15 -10.70 -14.99
C VAL A 90 -2.46 -10.89 -14.26
N TRP A 91 -2.46 -10.59 -12.96
CA TRP A 91 -3.61 -10.68 -12.08
C TRP A 91 -4.08 -9.29 -11.67
N SER A 92 -5.35 -8.99 -11.87
CA SER A 92 -5.93 -7.70 -11.51
C SER A 92 -6.72 -7.82 -10.22
N PHE A 93 -6.47 -6.92 -9.28
CA PHE A 93 -7.16 -6.81 -8.01
C PHE A 93 -7.87 -5.45 -7.94
N PRO A 94 -9.19 -5.41 -7.74
CA PRO A 94 -9.91 -4.15 -7.55
C PRO A 94 -9.41 -3.41 -6.30
N VAL A 95 -9.29 -2.08 -6.39
CA VAL A 95 -8.92 -1.26 -5.23
C VAL A 95 -10.19 -0.81 -4.50
N LEU A 96 -10.40 -1.34 -3.29
CA LEU A 96 -11.59 -1.01 -2.48
C LEU A 96 -11.54 0.40 -1.92
N SER A 97 -10.40 0.73 -1.31
CA SER A 97 -10.20 1.99 -0.60
C SER A 97 -8.72 2.21 -0.34
N GLY A 98 -8.29 3.46 -0.24
CA GLY A 98 -6.96 3.76 0.24
C GLY A 98 -6.52 5.18 -0.08
N ARG A 99 -5.28 5.48 0.30
CA ARG A 99 -4.61 6.74 -0.03
C ARG A 99 -3.17 6.49 -0.43
N ILE A 100 -2.68 7.23 -1.42
CA ILE A 100 -1.28 7.33 -1.79
C ILE A 100 -0.89 8.79 -1.67
N MET A 101 0.21 9.07 -1.00
CA MET A 101 0.75 10.41 -0.79
C MET A 101 2.13 10.50 -1.42
N TRP A 102 2.35 11.55 -2.18
CA TRP A 102 3.65 11.85 -2.77
C TRP A 102 4.01 13.32 -2.62
N MET A 103 5.30 13.58 -2.77
CA MET A 103 5.87 14.92 -2.74
C MET A 103 6.63 15.13 -4.05
N THR A 104 6.34 16.23 -4.72
CA THR A 104 7.04 16.69 -5.92
C THR A 104 7.85 17.92 -5.56
N ARG A 105 9.17 17.82 -5.71
CA ARG A 105 10.09 18.94 -5.54
C ARG A 105 10.49 19.46 -6.93
N PRO A 106 10.15 20.71 -7.28
CA PRO A 106 10.67 21.34 -8.48
C PRO A 106 12.19 21.47 -8.38
N ALA A 107 12.90 21.09 -9.43
CA ALA A 107 14.33 21.35 -9.52
C ALA A 107 14.55 22.74 -10.11
N ALA A 108 15.44 23.54 -9.51
CA ALA A 108 15.90 24.80 -10.11
C ALA A 108 16.85 24.48 -11.27
N GLY A 109 16.29 24.27 -12.46
CA GLY A 109 17.06 23.99 -13.69
C GLY A 109 17.06 22.52 -14.15
N GLY A 110 16.09 21.70 -13.74
CA GLY A 110 16.01 20.31 -14.17
C GLY A 110 14.63 19.67 -14.01
N THR A 111 14.56 18.36 -14.19
CA THR A 111 13.32 17.59 -14.04
C THR A 111 12.87 17.57 -12.58
N SER A 112 11.61 17.89 -12.33
CA SER A 112 11.01 17.79 -10.98
C SER A 112 11.14 16.36 -10.45
N VAL A 113 11.51 16.22 -9.18
CA VAL A 113 11.64 14.91 -8.53
C VAL A 113 10.38 14.62 -7.75
N THR A 114 9.71 13.51 -8.07
CA THR A 114 8.54 13.04 -7.31
C THR A 114 8.92 11.80 -6.52
N ARG A 115 8.58 11.77 -5.24
CA ARG A 115 8.78 10.61 -4.37
C ARG A 115 7.52 10.24 -3.60
N LEU A 116 7.37 8.97 -3.31
CA LEU A 116 6.35 8.46 -2.41
C LEU A 116 6.66 8.89 -0.97
N VAL A 117 5.65 9.37 -0.26
CA VAL A 117 5.74 9.81 1.15
C VAL A 117 4.94 8.88 2.06
N GLY A 118 3.95 8.17 1.53
CA GLY A 118 3.11 7.35 2.36
C GLY A 118 1.96 6.74 1.58
N GLY A 119 1.32 5.73 2.15
CA GLY A 119 0.05 5.28 1.62
C GLY A 119 -0.41 3.96 2.22
N ALA A 120 -1.69 3.68 2.06
CA ALA A 120 -2.25 2.38 2.34
C ALA A 120 -3.35 2.10 1.32
N LEU A 121 -3.29 0.94 0.67
CA LEU A 121 -4.27 0.49 -0.30
C LEU A 121 -4.87 -0.83 0.17
N ARG A 122 -6.19 -0.88 0.23
CA ARG A 122 -6.93 -2.11 0.47
C ARG A 122 -7.40 -2.66 -0.87
N LEU A 123 -6.92 -3.85 -1.18
CA LEU A 123 -7.30 -4.57 -2.39
C LEU A 123 -8.45 -5.52 -2.08
N ASP A 124 -9.32 -5.72 -3.07
CA ASP A 124 -10.33 -6.75 -3.04
C ASP A 124 -9.76 -8.07 -3.56
N GLY A 125 -10.32 -9.17 -3.05
CA GLY A 125 -9.92 -10.52 -3.41
C GLY A 125 -8.71 -11.06 -2.65
N GLY A 126 -7.98 -11.94 -3.32
CA GLY A 126 -6.90 -12.70 -2.71
C GLY A 126 -6.22 -13.67 -3.67
N ILE A 127 -5.38 -14.53 -3.10
CA ILE A 127 -4.61 -15.53 -3.83
C ILE A 127 -4.78 -16.88 -3.13
N THR A 128 -5.01 -17.94 -3.90
CA THR A 128 -4.95 -19.32 -3.46
C THR A 128 -3.71 -20.02 -4.00
N ALA A 129 -3.09 -20.82 -3.15
CA ALA A 129 -2.05 -21.79 -3.52
C ALA A 129 -2.53 -23.19 -3.16
N THR A 130 -2.63 -24.08 -4.15
CA THR A 130 -3.21 -25.42 -4.00
C THR A 130 -2.19 -26.48 -4.39
N LYS A 131 -2.01 -27.50 -3.55
CA LYS A 131 -1.18 -28.68 -3.85
C LYS A 131 -1.89 -29.94 -3.39
N GLY A 132 -2.32 -30.77 -4.32
CA GLY A 132 -3.18 -31.92 -4.02
C GLY A 132 -4.46 -31.48 -3.31
N ALA A 133 -4.76 -32.07 -2.14
CA ALA A 133 -5.92 -31.71 -1.33
C ALA A 133 -5.71 -30.45 -0.46
N THR A 134 -4.47 -29.94 -0.34
CA THR A 134 -4.16 -28.81 0.52
C THR A 134 -4.33 -27.49 -0.22
N THR A 135 -5.13 -26.58 0.34
CA THR A 135 -5.33 -25.22 -0.18
C THR A 135 -4.96 -24.20 0.88
N VAL A 136 -4.09 -23.26 0.52
CA VAL A 136 -3.75 -22.08 1.32
C VAL A 136 -4.37 -20.86 0.66
N THR A 137 -5.15 -20.11 1.43
CA THR A 137 -5.84 -18.91 0.97
C THR A 137 -5.27 -17.67 1.64
N ILE A 138 -4.89 -16.68 0.84
CA ILE A 138 -4.37 -15.39 1.25
C ILE A 138 -5.41 -14.32 0.90
N THR A 139 -5.97 -13.64 1.89
CA THR A 139 -7.06 -12.66 1.70
C THR A 139 -6.79 -11.35 2.43
N ARG A 140 -7.65 -10.34 2.19
CA ARG A 140 -7.61 -9.04 2.86
C ARG A 140 -6.27 -8.34 2.68
N LEU A 141 -5.80 -8.32 1.44
CA LEU A 141 -4.54 -7.72 1.06
C LEU A 141 -4.57 -6.20 1.34
N VAL A 142 -3.72 -5.75 2.26
CA VAL A 142 -3.52 -4.33 2.55
C VAL A 142 -2.06 -3.99 2.25
N ALA A 143 -1.84 -3.23 1.18
CA ALA A 143 -0.52 -2.72 0.81
C ALA A 143 -0.25 -1.41 1.55
N ASP A 144 0.65 -1.45 2.52
CA ASP A 144 1.15 -0.32 3.30
C ASP A 144 2.46 0.18 2.69
N LEU A 145 2.50 1.45 2.33
CA LEU A 145 3.55 2.14 1.61
C LEU A 145 4.19 3.21 2.51
N ASN A 146 4.81 2.81 3.61
CA ASN A 146 5.49 3.76 4.52
C ASN A 146 6.80 4.32 3.90
N GLU A 147 7.10 5.59 4.13
CA GLU A 147 8.34 6.23 3.66
C GLU A 147 9.58 5.59 4.30
N GLY A 148 10.64 5.38 3.51
CA GLY A 148 11.97 4.99 4.00
C GLY A 148 12.09 3.57 4.58
N ARG A 149 11.00 2.80 4.58
CA ARG A 149 10.98 1.39 4.98
C ARG A 149 10.26 0.61 3.89
N ASN A 150 10.76 -0.58 3.58
CA ASN A 150 10.05 -1.48 2.67
C ASN A 150 8.57 -1.52 3.06
N GLY A 151 7.69 -1.27 2.10
CA GLY A 151 6.27 -1.40 2.33
C GLY A 151 5.93 -2.86 2.64
N LYS A 152 4.71 -3.12 3.07
CA LYS A 152 4.27 -4.49 3.41
C LYS A 152 2.88 -4.73 2.88
N VAL A 153 2.64 -5.95 2.43
CA VAL A 153 1.29 -6.45 2.21
C VAL A 153 0.91 -7.24 3.43
N GLU A 154 -0.04 -6.73 4.21
CA GLU A 154 -0.66 -7.48 5.29
C GLU A 154 -1.78 -8.34 4.70
N ALA A 155 -1.87 -9.60 5.14
CA ALA A 155 -2.92 -10.51 4.70
C ALA A 155 -3.35 -11.47 5.81
N ASN A 156 -4.56 -12.01 5.66
CA ASN A 156 -5.00 -13.17 6.40
C ASN A 156 -4.60 -14.42 5.61
N ILE A 157 -3.91 -15.36 6.26
CA ILE A 157 -3.54 -16.65 5.68
C ILE A 157 -4.36 -17.74 6.38
N SER A 158 -5.08 -18.56 5.61
CA SER A 158 -5.86 -19.68 6.14
C SER A 158 -5.00 -20.61 7.00
N GLY A 159 -5.51 -21.00 8.18
CA GLY A 159 -4.77 -21.83 9.14
C GLY A 159 -3.98 -21.04 10.19
N ILE A 160 -3.94 -19.71 10.11
CA ILE A 160 -3.43 -18.83 11.17
C ILE A 160 -4.62 -18.13 11.82
N GLN A 161 -4.95 -18.55 13.05
CA GLN A 161 -6.06 -17.94 13.77
C GLN A 161 -5.74 -16.48 14.14
N HIS A 162 -6.63 -15.58 13.69
CA HIS A 162 -6.87 -14.22 14.19
C HIS A 162 -5.81 -13.11 14.00
N HIS A 163 -4.73 -13.32 13.24
CA HIS A 163 -3.75 -12.24 13.00
C HIS A 163 -3.45 -11.99 11.53
N ARG A 164 -3.49 -10.71 11.13
CA ARG A 164 -2.86 -10.27 9.88
C ARG A 164 -1.37 -10.49 10.01
N VAL A 165 -0.79 -11.11 8.99
CA VAL A 165 0.66 -11.30 8.90
C VAL A 165 1.22 -10.47 7.77
N ASN A 166 2.48 -10.06 7.90
CA ASN A 166 3.21 -9.44 6.81
C ASN A 166 3.44 -10.51 5.74
N ALA A 167 2.54 -10.59 4.77
CA ALA A 167 2.55 -11.61 3.74
C ALA A 167 3.68 -11.34 2.73
N LEU A 168 3.80 -10.09 2.30
CA LEU A 168 4.78 -9.66 1.30
C LEU A 168 5.50 -8.40 1.76
N VAL A 169 6.68 -8.20 1.21
CA VAL A 169 7.52 -7.02 1.38
C VAL A 169 7.55 -6.29 0.04
N ILE A 170 7.15 -5.02 0.07
CA ILE A 170 7.14 -4.13 -1.08
C ILE A 170 8.50 -3.44 -1.15
N THR A 171 9.21 -3.61 -2.26
CA THR A 171 10.51 -2.99 -2.50
C THR A 171 10.49 -2.14 -3.76
N SER A 172 11.44 -1.19 -3.84
CA SER A 172 11.61 -0.32 -5.01
C SER A 172 10.33 0.40 -5.45
N PRO A 173 9.54 0.99 -4.54
CA PRO A 173 8.33 1.68 -4.94
C PRO A 173 8.69 2.93 -5.76
N THR A 174 8.02 3.07 -6.91
CA THR A 174 8.14 4.22 -7.80
C THR A 174 6.75 4.80 -8.06
N VAL A 175 6.66 6.11 -8.26
CA VAL A 175 5.41 6.81 -8.53
C VAL A 175 5.59 7.69 -9.76
N ASN A 176 4.63 7.63 -10.67
CA ASN A 176 4.50 8.55 -11.78
C ASN A 176 3.23 9.38 -11.58
N ALA A 177 3.40 10.65 -11.22
CA ALA A 177 2.30 11.56 -10.95
C ALA A 177 1.50 11.94 -12.22
N VAL A 178 2.13 11.87 -13.41
CA VAL A 178 1.50 12.20 -14.69
C VAL A 178 0.51 11.11 -15.08
N THR A 179 0.95 9.85 -15.06
CA THR A 179 0.10 8.69 -15.37
C THR A 179 -0.73 8.23 -14.17
N ARG A 180 -0.49 8.81 -12.99
CA ARG A 180 -1.12 8.45 -11.70
C ARG A 180 -0.97 6.96 -11.39
N THR A 181 0.23 6.44 -11.66
CA THR A 181 0.58 5.04 -11.43
C THR A 181 1.63 4.92 -10.34
N ALA A 182 1.52 3.89 -9.52
CA ALA A 182 2.57 3.47 -8.60
C ALA A 182 3.00 2.04 -8.92
N THR A 183 4.30 1.78 -9.00
CA THR A 183 4.86 0.46 -9.31
C THR A 183 5.78 0.01 -8.19
N ALA A 184 5.73 -1.27 -7.81
CA ALA A 184 6.65 -1.82 -6.82
C ALA A 184 6.86 -3.33 -7.02
N ASP A 185 7.97 -3.83 -6.48
CA ASP A 185 8.24 -5.26 -6.44
C ASP A 185 7.67 -5.89 -5.17
N LEU A 186 7.04 -7.06 -5.31
CA LEU A 186 6.50 -7.84 -4.20
C LEU A 186 7.41 -9.03 -3.92
N ASN A 187 7.95 -9.10 -2.72
CA ASN A 187 8.81 -10.18 -2.28
C ASN A 187 8.18 -10.96 -1.12
N LEU A 188 8.48 -12.25 -1.00
CA LEU A 188 8.05 -13.02 0.15
C LEU A 188 8.70 -12.53 1.44
N SER A 189 7.87 -12.35 2.47
CA SER A 189 8.38 -12.23 3.83
C SER A 189 8.93 -13.58 4.31
N GLU A 190 9.77 -13.53 5.34
CA GLU A 190 10.31 -14.75 5.96
C GLU A 190 9.21 -15.64 6.54
N LEU A 191 8.23 -15.02 7.22
CA LEU A 191 7.13 -15.74 7.84
C LEU A 191 6.27 -16.43 6.76
N SER A 192 5.94 -15.73 5.67
CA SER A 192 5.17 -16.30 4.56
C SER A 192 5.90 -17.44 3.88
N ALA A 193 7.19 -17.30 3.63
CA ALA A 193 7.99 -18.36 3.04
C ALA A 193 7.95 -19.63 3.92
N LYS A 194 8.13 -19.48 5.25
CA LYS A 194 8.03 -20.60 6.20
C LYS A 194 6.63 -21.23 6.21
N LEU A 195 5.58 -20.42 6.18
CA LEU A 195 4.19 -20.89 6.19
C LEU A 195 3.83 -21.63 4.90
N LEU A 196 4.21 -21.10 3.73
CA LEU A 196 3.98 -21.74 2.44
C LEU A 196 4.75 -23.06 2.33
N ASN A 197 6.03 -23.07 2.73
CA ASN A 197 6.84 -24.27 2.82
C ASN A 197 6.18 -25.33 3.72
N LYS A 198 5.71 -24.92 4.91
CA LYS A 198 5.04 -25.83 5.86
C LYS A 198 3.73 -26.37 5.29
N ALA A 199 2.88 -25.51 4.74
CA ALA A 199 1.54 -25.89 4.29
C ALA A 199 1.58 -26.73 3.01
N LEU A 200 2.51 -26.45 2.10
CA LEU A 200 2.65 -27.14 0.82
C LEU A 200 3.70 -28.26 0.87
N SER A 201 4.27 -28.54 2.05
CA SER A 201 5.34 -29.52 2.25
C SER A 201 6.48 -29.35 1.23
N THR A 202 7.10 -28.16 1.22
CA THR A 202 8.25 -27.81 0.35
C THR A 202 9.30 -27.00 1.13
N THR A 203 10.47 -26.78 0.52
CA THR A 203 11.51 -25.86 1.01
C THR A 203 11.88 -24.78 -0.01
N SER A 204 11.13 -24.69 -1.10
CA SER A 204 11.48 -23.87 -2.26
C SER A 204 11.21 -22.39 -2.02
N PHE A 205 10.29 -22.05 -1.12
CA PHE A 205 9.99 -20.66 -0.79
C PHE A 205 11.08 -20.08 0.13
N LYS A 206 11.74 -19.02 -0.33
CA LYS A 206 12.80 -18.31 0.41
C LYS A 206 12.36 -16.87 0.69
N ARG A 207 12.84 -16.33 1.82
CA ARG A 207 12.72 -14.90 2.15
C ARG A 207 13.30 -14.06 1.00
N GLY A 208 12.60 -12.99 0.63
CA GLY A 208 13.06 -12.06 -0.40
C GLY A 208 12.88 -12.57 -1.83
N MET A 209 12.31 -13.76 -2.03
CA MET A 209 11.94 -14.20 -3.36
C MET A 209 10.90 -13.26 -3.96
N LYS A 210 11.20 -12.71 -5.13
CA LYS A 210 10.29 -11.87 -5.89
C LYS A 210 9.13 -12.72 -6.41
N ILE A 211 7.91 -12.41 -5.95
CA ILE A 211 6.68 -13.03 -6.41
C ILE A 211 6.17 -12.36 -7.68
N GLY A 212 6.47 -11.08 -7.85
CA GLY A 212 6.04 -10.33 -9.01
C GLY A 212 6.22 -8.83 -8.85
N THR A 213 5.69 -8.10 -9.80
CA THR A 213 5.65 -6.63 -9.79
C THR A 213 4.20 -6.19 -9.78
N VAL A 214 3.86 -5.27 -8.86
CA VAL A 214 2.54 -4.67 -8.76
C VAL A 214 2.55 -3.28 -9.39
N VAL A 215 1.53 -2.99 -10.18
CA VAL A 215 1.23 -1.67 -10.73
C VAL A 215 -0.16 -1.27 -10.26
N VAL A 216 -0.26 -0.16 -9.55
CA VAL A 216 -1.53 0.44 -9.13
C VAL A 216 -1.81 1.63 -10.00
N THR A 217 -2.96 1.61 -10.65
CA THR A 217 -3.51 2.76 -11.38
C THR A 217 -4.76 3.22 -10.67
N VAL A 218 -4.83 4.51 -10.36
CA VAL A 218 -6.02 5.09 -9.73
C VAL A 218 -6.64 6.11 -10.68
N PRO A 219 -7.96 6.04 -10.89
CA PRO A 219 -8.66 6.96 -11.78
C PRO A 219 -8.52 8.42 -11.33
N ALA A 220 -8.77 9.32 -12.26
CA ALA A 220 -8.83 10.74 -11.94
C ALA A 220 -9.91 11.03 -10.88
N PRO A 221 -9.69 12.02 -9.98
CA PRO A 221 -10.80 12.53 -9.19
C PRO A 221 -11.87 13.05 -10.15
N VAL A 222 -13.09 12.57 -9.96
CA VAL A 222 -14.29 13.07 -10.64
C VAL A 222 -14.65 14.43 -10.08
#